data_AF-A0A844B0G7-F1
#
_entry.id   AF-A0A844B0G7-F1
#
_cell.length_a   1.000
_cell.length_b   1.000
_cell.length_c   1.000
_cell.angle_alpha   90.00
_cell.angle_beta   90.00
_cell.angle_gamma   90.00
#
_symmetry.space_group_name_H-M   'P 1'
#
loop_
_entity.id
_entity.type
_entity.pdbx_description
1 polymer ?
#
loop_
_entity_poly.entity_id
_entity_poly.type
_entity_poly.pdbx_seq_one_letter_code
_entity_poly.pdbx_strand_id
1 'polypeptide(L)' 'MSLDLTCKEVAALLIAQEDRELPAAERVALRLHMTICRTCPKFEAQLLTMRNAFKRWRGYTGE' A
#
# COMPACT_ATOMS: atom_id res chain seq x y z
N MET A 1 -18.79 -5.99 -3.95
CA MET A 1 -17.36 -5.67 -3.75
C MET A 1 -16.63 -6.33 -4.89
N SER A 2 -16.01 -5.54 -5.78
CA SER A 2 -15.43 -6.03 -7.03
C SER A 2 -14.03 -6.58 -6.78
N LEU A 3 -13.73 -7.75 -7.33
CA LEU A 3 -12.40 -8.36 -7.28
C LEU A 3 -11.49 -7.86 -8.42
N ASP A 4 -12.09 -7.16 -9.38
CA ASP A 4 -11.42 -6.56 -10.53
C ASP A 4 -10.92 -5.15 -10.18
N LEU A 5 -9.74 -5.07 -9.57
CA LEU A 5 -9.10 -3.79 -9.29
C LEU A 5 -8.22 -3.36 -10.47
N THR A 6 -8.39 -2.11 -10.89
CA THR A 6 -7.43 -1.43 -11.78
C THR A 6 -6.16 -1.06 -11.01
N CYS A 7 -5.05 -0.86 -11.72
CA CYS A 7 -3.80 -0.42 -11.09
C CYS A 7 -3.95 0.89 -10.30
N LYS A 8 -4.84 1.79 -10.74
CA LYS A 8 -5.14 3.06 -10.07
C LYS A 8 -5.83 2.82 -8.72
N GLU A 9 -6.81 1.92 -8.68
CA GLU A 9 -7.51 1.56 -7.44
C GLU A 9 -6.57 0.84 -6.47
N VAL A 10 -5.70 -0.05 -6.97
CA VAL A 10 -4.66 -0.69 -6.14
C VAL A 10 -3.72 0.34 -5.53
N ALA A 11 -3.25 1.33 -6.31
CA ALA A 11 -2.40 2.39 -5.80
C ALA A 11 -3.11 3.21 -4.71
N ALA A 12 -4.39 3.54 -4.90
CA ALA A 12 -5.19 4.23 -3.90
C ALA A 12 -5.36 3.40 -2.62
N LEU A 13 -5.58 2.09 -2.73
CA LEU A 13 -5.69 1.18 -1.58
C LEU A 13 -4.36 1.03 -0.84
N LEU A 14 -3.23 0.96 -1.55
CA LEU A 14 -1.89 0.91 -0.93
C LEU A 14 -1.60 2.17 -0.11
N ILE A 15 -1.96 3.35 -0.64
CA ILE A 15 -1.82 4.61 0.10
C ILE A 15 -2.78 4.63 1.29
N ALA A 16 -4.05 4.26 1.08
CA ALA A 16 -5.04 4.22 2.16
C ALA A 16 -4.64 3.29 3.31
N GLN A 17 -3.91 2.20 3.03
CA GLN A 17 -3.40 1.28 4.04
C GLN A 17 -2.43 1.93 5.02
N GLU A 18 -1.72 2.99 4.62
CA GLU A 18 -0.79 3.72 5.50
C GLU A 18 -1.53 4.60 6.51
N ASP A 19 -2.75 5.04 6.19
CA ASP A 19 -3.58 5.89 7.05
C ASP A 19 -4.63 5.09 7.85
N ARG A 20 -5.17 4.01 7.26
CA ARG A 20 -6.25 3.20 7.85
C ARG A 20 -6.09 1.71 7.58
N GLU A 21 -6.69 0.90 8.43
CA GLU A 21 -6.82 -0.52 8.15
C GLU A 21 -7.79 -0.77 6.99
N LEU A 22 -7.37 -1.63 6.05
CA LEU A 22 -8.23 -2.06 4.94
C LEU A 22 -9.17 -3.20 5.39
N PRO A 23 -10.46 -3.22 5.01
CA PRO A 23 -11.32 -4.38 5.15
C PRO A 23 -10.72 -5.67 4.55
N ALA A 24 -11.11 -6.83 5.10
CA ALA A 24 -10.56 -8.13 4.70
C ALA A 24 -10.69 -8.40 3.19
N ALA A 25 -11.81 -8.03 2.58
CA ALA A 25 -12.02 -8.23 1.16
C ALA A 25 -11.17 -7.30 0.27
N GLU A 26 -10.85 -6.07 0.72
CA GLU A 26 -9.92 -5.17 -0.01
C GLU A 26 -8.50 -5.77 0.02
N ARG A 27 -8.09 -6.35 1.15
CA ARG A 27 -6.80 -7.05 1.29
C ARG A 27 -6.70 -8.25 0.35
N VAL A 28 -7.77 -9.02 0.18
CA VAL A 28 -7.78 -10.17 -0.74
C VAL A 28 -7.69 -9.71 -2.19
N ALA A 29 -8.50 -8.73 -2.60
CA ALA A 29 -8.46 -8.18 -3.97
C ALA A 29 -7.08 -7.59 -4.31
N LEU A 30 -6.47 -6.86 -3.37
CA LEU A 30 -5.12 -6.31 -3.51
C LEU A 30 -4.08 -7.42 -3.72
N ARG A 31 -4.10 -8.47 -2.90
CA ARG A 31 -3.17 -9.62 -3.05
C ARG A 31 -3.31 -10.31 -4.39
N LEU A 32 -4.54 -10.52 -4.87
CA LEU A 32 -4.79 -11.11 -6.18
C LEU A 32 -4.19 -10.25 -7.29
N HIS A 33 -4.44 -8.94 -7.27
CA HIS A 33 -3.87 -8.03 -8.27
C HIS A 33 -2.34 -8.05 -8.28
N MET A 34 -1.69 -8.13 -7.11
CA MET A 34 -0.22 -8.21 -7.02
C MET A 34 0.37 -9.47 -7.67
N THR A 35 -0.40 -10.55 -7.80
CA THR A 35 0.08 -11.77 -8.49
C THR A 35 0.04 -11.66 -10.03
N ILE A 36 -0.84 -10.81 -10.57
CA ILE A 36 -1.04 -10.67 -12.02
C ILE A 36 -0.35 -9.43 -12.61
N CYS A 37 -0.09 -8.42 -11.79
CA CYS A 37 0.51 -7.15 -12.20
C CYS A 37 1.98 -7.06 -11.82
N ARG A 38 2.84 -6.66 -12.78
CA ARG A 38 4.28 -6.48 -12.55
C ARG A 38 4.66 -5.10 -12.00
N THR A 39 3.78 -4.11 -12.15
CA THR A 39 4.09 -2.71 -11.82
C THR A 39 3.68 -2.36 -10.39
N CYS A 40 2.52 -2.83 -9.94
CA CYS A 40 2.00 -2.53 -8.61
C CYS A 40 2.91 -2.99 -7.45
N PRO A 41 3.59 -4.16 -7.51
CA PRO A 41 4.57 -4.54 -6.48
C PRO A 41 5.77 -3.57 -6.40
N LYS A 42 6.17 -2.96 -7.52
CA LYS A 42 7.25 -1.95 -7.52
C LYS A 42 6.81 -0.67 -6.82
N PHE A 43 5.56 -0.26 -7.07
CA PHE A 43 4.98 0.91 -6.41
C PHE A 43 4.82 0.68 -4.89
N GLU A 44 4.39 -0.51 -4.47
CA GLU A 44 4.38 -0.89 -3.04
C GLU A 44 5.77 -0.80 -2.42
N ALA A 45 6.81 -1.32 -3.09
CA ALA A 45 8.19 -1.20 -2.61
C ALA A 45 8.67 0.26 -2.47
N GLN A 46 8.23 1.16 -3.37
CA GLN A 46 8.49 2.60 -3.26
C GLN A 46 7.81 3.20 -2.02
N LEU A 47 6.52 2.88 -1.80
CA LEU A 47 5.79 3.33 -0.61
C LEU A 47 6.45 2.83 0.69
N LEU A 48 6.85 1.55 0.74
CA LEU A 48 7.57 0.97 1.87
C LEU A 48 8.90 1.70 2.14
N THR A 49 9.61 2.09 1.08
CA THR A 49 10.85 2.87 1.19
C THR A 49 10.57 4.22 1.84
N MET A 50 9.55 4.95 1.37
CA MET A 50 9.15 6.23 1.97
C MET A 50 8.73 6.05 3.43
N ARG A 51 7.88 5.08 3.74
CA ARG A 51 7.43 4.76 5.10
C ARG A 51 8.60 4.51 6.06
N ASN A 52 9.57 3.71 5.62
CA ASN A 52 10.74 3.37 6.43
C ASN A 52 11.66 4.58 6.64
N ALA A 53 11.84 5.42 5.62
CA ALA A 53 12.60 6.68 5.75
C ALA A 53 11.95 7.62 6.78
N PHE A 54 10.62 7.78 6.72
CA PHE A 54 9.88 8.62 7.68
C PHE A 54 9.73 7.99 9.07
N LYS A 55 9.93 6.67 9.22
CA LYS A 55 9.83 6.00 10.53
C LYS A 55 10.84 6.55 11.54
N ARG A 56 12.07 6.86 11.09
CA ARG A 56 13.12 7.50 11.91
C ARG A 56 12.68 8.90 12.36
N TRP A 57 12.05 9.65 11.46
CA TRP A 57 11.57 11.01 11.75
C TRP A 57 10.37 11.02 12.70
N ARG A 58 9.42 10.08 12.57
CA ARG A 58 8.27 9.97 13.49
C ARG A 58 8.66 9.69 14.94
N GLY A 59 9.84 9.12 15.19
CA GLY A 59 10.39 8.92 16.53
C GLY A 59 11.38 10.00 16.97
N TYR A 60 11.64 11.01 16.14
CA TYR A 60 12.51 12.13 16.50
C TYR A 60 11.79 13.01 17.53
N THR A 61 12.17 12.82 18.80
CA THR A 61 11.91 13.78 19.87
C THR A 61 13.13 14.71 19.88
N GLY A 62 12.93 15.97 19.50
CA GLY A 62 13.98 16.97 19.56
C GLY A 62 14.27 17.30 21.03
N GLU A 63 15.31 16.70 21.57
CA GLU A 63 16.01 17.17 22.77
C GLU A 63 17.10 18.18 22.38
#